data_AF-A0A2V5NI72-F1
#
_entry.id   AF-A0A2V5NI72-F1
#
_cell.length_a   1.000
_cell.length_b   1.000
_cell.length_c   1.000
_cell.angle_alpha   90.00
_cell.angle_beta   90.00
_cell.angle_gamma   90.00
#
_symmetry.space_group_name_H-M   'P 1'
#
loop_
_entity.id
_entity.type
_entity.pdbx_description
1 polymer ?
#
loop_
_entity_poly.entity_id
_entity_poly.type
_entity_poly.pdbx_seq_one_letter_code
_entity_poly.pdbx_strand_id
1 'polypeptide(L)'
;MSQQTTLGKRTAVDYLARARRRLAVETATALCRKPIAIKPNLPLISFTFDDFPRTAFLEAGRILGRYNILGTYYVSFSLMGKQSQLGPMFHLEDLKELLRQGHELGCHTFGHCHSWDTPPHFYERAIIENQE
;
A
#
# COMPACT_ATOMS: atom_id res chain seq x y z
N MET A 1 41.60 9.88 -2.01
CA MET A 1 41.35 9.34 -0.65
C MET A 1 40.19 8.37 -0.74
N SER A 2 40.37 7.20 -0.13
CA SER A 2 39.69 5.93 -0.40
C SER A 2 38.17 5.96 -0.18
N GLN A 3 37.40 5.57 -1.21
CA GLN A 3 36.04 5.05 -1.03
C GLN A 3 36.16 3.64 -0.43
N GLN A 4 35.73 3.45 0.81
CA GLN A 4 35.61 2.12 1.41
C GLN A 4 34.24 1.53 1.06
N THR A 5 34.24 0.62 0.09
CA THR A 5 33.11 -0.24 -0.27
C THR A 5 32.95 -1.31 0.83
N THR A 6 32.01 -1.14 1.74
CA THR A 6 31.65 -2.16 2.74
C THR A 6 30.81 -3.26 2.09
N LEU A 7 31.48 -4.21 1.44
CA LEU A 7 30.87 -5.47 1.00
C LEU A 7 30.68 -6.38 2.24
N GLY A 8 29.56 -6.22 2.94
CA GLY A 8 29.20 -7.02 4.11
C GLY A 8 29.12 -8.52 3.77
N LYS A 9 29.93 -9.34 4.46
CA LYS A 9 29.94 -10.80 4.33
C LYS A 9 28.62 -11.38 4.84
N ARG A 10 27.77 -11.88 3.94
CA ARG A 10 26.54 -12.62 4.28
C ARG A 10 26.90 -13.92 4.99
N THR A 11 26.26 -14.20 6.12
CA THR A 11 26.54 -15.37 6.97
C THR A 11 25.59 -16.53 6.64
N ALA A 12 25.94 -17.77 7.02
CA ALA A 12 25.06 -18.94 6.83
C ALA A 12 23.68 -18.77 7.51
N VAL A 13 23.63 -17.99 8.59
CA VAL A 13 22.40 -17.62 9.30
C VAL A 13 21.47 -16.80 8.40
N ASP A 14 22.01 -15.89 7.58
CA ASP A 14 21.23 -15.08 6.63
C ASP A 14 20.59 -15.95 5.54
N TYR A 15 21.31 -16.98 5.07
CA TYR A 15 20.79 -17.92 4.08
C TYR A 15 19.65 -18.78 4.66
N LEU A 16 19.80 -19.27 5.90
CA LEU A 16 18.75 -20.04 6.57
C LEU A 16 17.51 -19.18 6.86
N ALA A 17 17.68 -17.93 7.31
CA ALA A 17 16.59 -16.99 7.52
C ALA A 17 15.82 -16.74 6.21
N ARG A 18 16.54 -16.54 5.10
CA ARG A 18 15.94 -16.36 3.78
C ARG A 18 15.19 -17.61 3.29
N ALA A 19 15.76 -18.79 3.51
CA ALA A 19 15.12 -20.06 3.15
C ALA A 19 13.82 -20.28 3.94
N ARG A 20 13.84 -20.01 5.26
CA ARG A 20 12.64 -20.07 6.12
C ARG A 20 11.57 -19.07 5.67
N ARG A 21 11.94 -17.81 5.40
CA ARG A 21 11.01 -16.79 4.89
C ARG A 21 10.38 -17.24 3.58
N ARG A 22 11.18 -17.77 2.65
CA ARG A 22 10.67 -18.29 1.37
C ARG A 22 9.67 -19.42 1.60
N LEU A 23 10.03 -20.41 2.41
CA LEU A 23 9.10 -21.52 2.72
C LEU A 23 7.79 -20.99 3.31
N ALA A 24 7.86 -20.07 4.27
CA ALA A 24 6.67 -19.50 4.90
C ALA A 24 5.79 -18.71 3.91
N VAL A 25 6.40 -17.94 2.99
CA VAL A 25 5.66 -17.24 1.94
C VAL A 25 5.00 -18.25 1.00
N GLU A 26 5.71 -19.27 0.54
CA GLU A 26 5.17 -20.30 -0.35
C GLU A 26 4.04 -21.09 0.31
N THR A 27 4.17 -21.47 1.59
CA THR A 27 3.09 -22.16 2.32
C THR A 27 1.88 -21.27 2.56
N ALA A 28 2.06 -20.01 2.97
CA ALA A 28 0.95 -19.06 3.11
C ALA A 28 0.24 -18.83 1.76
N THR A 29 1.02 -18.76 0.69
CA THR A 29 0.54 -18.61 -0.68
C THR A 29 -0.21 -19.86 -1.17
N ALA A 30 0.15 -21.05 -0.71
CA ALA A 30 -0.56 -22.27 -1.09
C ALA A 30 -1.81 -22.54 -0.22
N LEU A 31 -1.75 -22.25 1.08
CA LEU A 31 -2.73 -22.72 2.07
C LEU A 31 -3.66 -21.62 2.60
N CYS A 32 -3.23 -20.36 2.61
CA CYS A 32 -3.98 -19.24 3.20
C CYS A 32 -4.64 -18.34 2.16
N ARG A 33 -4.83 -18.82 0.93
CA ARG A 33 -5.58 -18.10 -0.11
C ARG A 33 -7.07 -18.42 -0.03
N LYS A 34 -7.90 -17.39 -0.16
CA LYS A 34 -9.34 -17.52 -0.41
C LYS A 34 -9.64 -17.02 -1.82
N PRO A 35 -9.47 -17.86 -2.86
CA PRO A 35 -9.70 -17.43 -4.24
C PRO A 35 -11.16 -17.05 -4.44
N ILE A 36 -11.40 -15.89 -5.06
CA ILE A 36 -12.72 -15.44 -5.47
C ILE A 36 -12.77 -15.55 -7.00
N ALA A 37 -13.70 -16.36 -7.52
CA ALA A 37 -13.88 -16.49 -8.95
C ALA A 37 -14.60 -15.24 -9.50
N ILE A 38 -13.89 -14.43 -10.29
CA ILE A 38 -14.44 -13.26 -10.97
C ILE A 38 -14.75 -13.68 -12.41
N LYS A 39 -16.03 -13.74 -12.78
CA LYS A 39 -16.52 -14.13 -14.11
C LYS A 39 -17.34 -12.99 -14.71
N PRO A 40 -16.70 -11.93 -15.24
CA PRO A 40 -17.44 -10.80 -15.74
C PRO A 40 -17.87 -11.05 -17.19
N ASN A 41 -19.05 -10.55 -17.57
CA ASN A 41 -19.51 -10.62 -18.96
C ASN A 41 -18.86 -9.55 -19.86
N LEU A 42 -18.08 -8.64 -19.25
CA LEU A 42 -17.39 -7.52 -19.90
C LEU A 42 -16.00 -7.33 -19.25
N PRO A 43 -15.03 -6.71 -19.93
CA PRO A 43 -13.77 -6.34 -19.30
C PRO A 43 -13.98 -5.41 -18.10
N LEU A 44 -13.31 -5.70 -16.98
CA LEU A 44 -13.32 -4.87 -15.78
C LEU A 44 -11.92 -4.33 -15.51
N ILE A 45 -11.85 -3.05 -15.14
CA ILE A 45 -10.63 -2.38 -14.69
C ILE A 45 -10.97 -1.64 -13.39
N SER A 46 -10.10 -1.76 -12.39
CA SER A 46 -10.14 -0.96 -11.17
C SER A 46 -8.80 -0.24 -11.04
N PHE A 47 -8.85 1.08 -10.85
CA PHE A 47 -7.68 1.92 -10.64
C PHE A 47 -7.51 2.17 -9.16
N THR A 48 -6.41 1.67 -8.58
CA THR A 48 -6.12 1.80 -7.15
C THR A 48 -4.80 2.52 -6.92
N PHE A 49 -4.75 3.34 -5.87
CA PHE A 49 -3.55 4.06 -5.45
C PHE A 49 -3.30 3.79 -3.97
N ASP A 50 -2.20 3.10 -3.67
CA ASP A 50 -1.76 2.81 -2.31
C ASP A 50 -0.73 3.85 -1.87
N ASP A 51 -0.68 4.16 -0.56
CA ASP A 51 0.28 5.10 0.05
C ASP A 51 0.52 6.36 -0.77
N PHE A 52 -0.58 7.02 -1.11
CA PHE A 52 -0.56 7.85 -2.29
C PHE A 52 0.20 9.18 -2.06
N PRO A 53 1.25 9.50 -2.84
CA PRO A 53 1.78 10.86 -2.87
C PRO A 53 0.69 11.79 -3.40
N ARG A 54 0.75 13.07 -3.04
CA ARG A 54 -0.27 14.06 -3.41
C ARG A 54 -0.52 14.12 -4.93
N THR A 55 0.53 13.89 -5.73
CA THR A 55 0.46 13.83 -7.19
C THR A 55 -0.43 12.70 -7.72
N ALA A 56 -0.60 11.60 -6.99
CA ALA A 56 -1.52 10.53 -7.37
C ALA A 56 -2.96 11.07 -7.46
N PHE A 57 -3.36 11.96 -6.56
CA PHE A 57 -4.65 12.61 -6.67
C PHE A 57 -4.64 13.75 -7.71
N LEU A 58 -3.68 14.68 -7.61
CA LEU A 58 -3.68 15.88 -8.45
C LEU A 58 -3.53 15.58 -9.95
N GLU A 59 -2.72 14.59 -10.31
CA GLU A 59 -2.52 14.20 -11.70
C GLU A 59 -3.39 13.03 -12.11
N ALA A 60 -3.36 11.91 -11.37
CA ALA A 60 -4.12 10.74 -11.78
C ALA A 60 -5.63 10.97 -11.62
N GLY A 61 -6.09 11.57 -10.51
CA GLY A 61 -7.49 11.97 -10.33
C GLY A 61 -7.97 12.90 -11.45
N ARG A 62 -7.18 13.90 -11.83
CA ARG A 62 -7.48 14.77 -12.98
C ARG A 62 -7.55 13.98 -14.29
N ILE A 63 -6.64 13.04 -14.53
CA ILE A 63 -6.65 12.20 -15.73
C ILE A 63 -7.90 11.33 -15.76
N LEU A 64 -8.25 10.66 -14.66
CA LEU A 64 -9.43 9.83 -14.53
C LEU A 64 -10.72 10.65 -14.75
N GLY A 65 -10.79 11.85 -14.18
CA GLY A 65 -11.90 12.78 -14.37
C GLY A 65 -12.15 13.16 -15.84
N ARG A 66 -11.09 13.30 -16.65
CA ARG A 66 -11.24 13.56 -18.11
C ARG A 66 -11.96 12.43 -18.86
N TYR A 67 -11.90 11.21 -18.34
CA TYR A 67 -12.56 10.04 -18.93
C TYR A 67 -13.85 9.65 -18.18
N ASN A 68 -14.28 10.45 -17.19
CA ASN A 68 -15.41 10.14 -16.32
C ASN A 68 -15.25 8.78 -15.61
N ILE A 69 -14.01 8.48 -15.21
CA ILE A 69 -13.63 7.26 -14.48
C ILE A 69 -13.31 7.63 -13.04
N LEU A 70 -13.57 6.70 -12.11
CA LEU A 70 -13.26 6.83 -10.69
C LEU A 70 -12.08 5.91 -10.32
N GLY A 71 -11.37 6.27 -9.27
CA GLY A 71 -10.33 5.44 -8.66
C GLY A 71 -10.60 5.26 -7.17
N THR A 72 -9.91 4.28 -6.60
CA THR A 72 -9.91 3.98 -5.17
C THR A 72 -8.55 4.33 -4.58
N TYR A 73 -8.53 5.13 -3.53
CA TYR A 73 -7.30 5.60 -2.90
C TYR A 73 -7.19 4.98 -1.50
N TYR A 74 -6.23 4.09 -1.31
CA TYR A 74 -5.97 3.42 -0.05
C TYR A 74 -5.02 4.27 0.79
N VAL A 75 -5.47 4.68 1.97
CA VAL A 75 -4.78 5.68 2.78
C VAL A 75 -4.26 5.09 4.08
N SER A 76 -3.03 5.46 4.39
CA SER A 76 -2.48 5.41 5.75
C SER A 76 -2.45 6.82 6.31
N PHE A 77 -3.36 7.14 7.24
CA PHE A 77 -3.48 8.49 7.78
C PHE A 77 -2.21 8.97 8.49
N SER A 78 -1.36 8.09 9.00
CA SER A 78 -0.07 8.49 9.55
C SER A 78 0.86 9.12 8.51
N LEU A 79 0.64 8.94 7.21
CA LEU A 79 1.43 9.55 6.15
C LEU A 79 0.94 10.95 5.75
N MET A 80 -0.25 11.36 6.20
CA MET A 80 -0.87 12.63 5.82
C MET A 80 0.05 13.82 6.16
N GLY A 81 0.28 14.69 5.17
CA GLY A 81 1.12 15.88 5.29
C GLY A 81 2.62 15.62 5.46
N LYS A 82 3.10 14.37 5.39
CA LYS A 82 4.52 14.04 5.47
C LYS A 82 5.21 14.14 4.11
N GLN A 83 6.54 14.19 4.13
CA GLN A 83 7.36 14.03 2.94
C GLN A 83 7.75 12.55 2.76
N SER A 84 7.55 12.03 1.55
CA SER A 84 8.00 10.68 1.15
C SER A 84 9.13 10.76 0.12
N GLN A 85 9.70 9.61 -0.23
CA GLN A 85 10.67 9.53 -1.34
C GLN A 85 10.05 9.86 -2.70
N LEU A 86 8.72 9.74 -2.83
CA LEU A 86 7.96 10.02 -4.04
C LEU A 86 7.42 11.46 -4.07
N GLY A 87 7.67 12.25 -3.02
CA GLY A 87 7.22 13.62 -2.87
C GLY A 87 6.28 13.84 -1.69
N PRO A 88 5.60 15.00 -1.63
CA PRO A 88 4.69 15.33 -0.54
C PRO A 88 3.48 14.40 -0.57
N MET A 89 3.10 13.91 0.60
CA MET A 89 1.89 13.14 0.80
C MET A 89 0.67 14.05 0.79
N PHE A 90 -0.50 13.44 0.63
CA PHE A 90 -1.79 14.12 0.63
C PHE A 90 -2.08 14.87 1.93
N HIS A 91 -2.98 15.83 1.84
CA HIS A 91 -3.57 16.55 2.97
C HIS A 91 -5.06 16.26 3.09
N LEU A 92 -5.63 16.64 4.24
CA LEU A 92 -7.07 16.49 4.50
C LEU A 92 -7.96 17.13 3.42
N GLU A 93 -7.56 18.29 2.91
CA GLU A 93 -8.31 18.97 1.84
C GLU A 93 -8.31 18.19 0.53
N ASP A 94 -7.22 17.48 0.22
CA ASP A 94 -7.16 16.61 -0.95
C ASP A 94 -8.16 15.44 -0.80
N LEU A 95 -8.32 14.89 0.41
CA LEU A 95 -9.28 13.81 0.68
C LEU A 95 -10.73 14.26 0.55
N LYS A 96 -11.06 15.45 1.08
CA LYS A 96 -12.39 16.04 0.93
C LYS A 96 -12.74 16.24 -0.53
N GLU A 97 -11.80 16.76 -1.30
CA GLU A 97 -11.96 17.02 -2.73
C GLU A 97 -12.08 15.72 -3.53
N LEU A 98 -11.27 14.72 -3.22
CA LEU A 98 -11.33 13.36 -3.78
C LEU A 98 -12.71 12.74 -3.59
N LEU A 99 -13.26 12.79 -2.37
CA LEU A 99 -14.60 12.28 -2.08
C LEU A 99 -15.68 13.11 -2.81
N ARG A 100 -15.51 14.44 -2.87
CA ARG A 100 -16.42 15.32 -3.62
C ARG A 100 -16.45 14.99 -5.12
N GLN A 101 -15.33 14.54 -5.68
CA GLN A 101 -15.22 14.07 -7.07
C GLN A 101 -15.78 12.64 -7.26
N GLY A 102 -16.23 11.98 -6.20
CA GLY A 102 -16.84 10.65 -6.24
C GLY A 102 -15.84 9.49 -6.22
N HIS A 103 -14.55 9.76 -6.00
CA HIS A 103 -13.57 8.70 -5.81
C HIS A 103 -13.80 7.96 -4.49
N GLU A 104 -13.32 6.72 -4.43
CA GLU A 104 -13.43 5.89 -3.23
C GLU A 104 -12.22 6.07 -2.32
N LEU A 105 -12.45 6.06 -1.01
CA LEU A 105 -11.42 6.10 0.01
C LEU A 105 -11.34 4.73 0.70
N GLY A 106 -10.17 4.08 0.63
CA GLY A 106 -9.89 2.78 1.24
C GLY A 106 -8.89 2.87 2.41
N CYS A 107 -8.82 1.82 3.21
CA CYS A 107 -7.90 1.73 4.35
C CYS A 107 -6.61 0.99 3.97
N HIS A 108 -5.45 1.56 4.33
CA HIS A 108 -4.13 0.93 4.20
C HIS A 108 -3.40 0.79 5.54
N THR A 109 -4.16 0.66 6.65
CA THR A 109 -3.69 0.74 8.05
C THR A 109 -3.16 2.13 8.42
N PHE A 110 -3.28 2.52 9.68
CA PHE A 110 -2.88 3.86 10.13
C PHE A 110 -1.38 4.08 9.95
N GLY A 111 -0.58 3.18 10.52
CA GLY A 111 0.88 3.28 10.58
C GLY A 111 1.65 2.73 9.39
N HIS A 112 0.97 2.35 8.30
CA HIS A 112 1.58 1.65 7.16
C HIS A 112 2.44 0.44 7.62
N CYS A 113 1.82 -0.44 8.42
CA CYS A 113 2.53 -1.51 9.10
C CYS A 113 2.79 -2.69 8.16
N HIS A 114 3.98 -3.31 8.26
CA HIS A 114 4.33 -4.44 7.41
C HIS A 114 3.50 -5.68 7.81
N SER A 115 2.65 -6.15 6.91
CA SER A 115 1.65 -7.21 7.18
C SER A 115 2.26 -8.55 7.59
N TRP A 116 3.52 -8.82 7.23
CA TRP A 116 4.21 -10.05 7.61
C TRP A 116 4.89 -9.98 8.98
N ASP A 117 5.39 -8.80 9.35
CA ASP A 117 6.20 -8.63 10.57
C ASP A 117 5.38 -8.04 11.72
N THR A 118 4.14 -7.65 11.46
CA THR A 118 3.23 -7.09 12.46
C THR A 118 2.34 -8.19 13.06
N PRO A 119 2.31 -8.36 14.39
CA PRO A 119 1.40 -9.32 15.01
C PRO A 119 -0.07 -9.00 14.69
N PRO A 120 -0.95 -10.00 14.50
CA PRO A 120 -2.32 -9.78 14.02
C PRO A 120 -3.12 -8.74 14.81
N HIS A 121 -3.05 -8.75 16.14
CA HIS A 121 -3.77 -7.80 16.99
C HIS A 121 -3.25 -6.35 16.89
N PHE A 122 -1.98 -6.14 16.53
CA PHE A 122 -1.48 -4.79 16.21
C PHE A 122 -1.99 -4.35 14.83
N TYR A 123 -2.00 -5.28 13.87
CA TYR A 123 -2.50 -5.01 12.52
C TYR A 123 -3.98 -4.63 12.54
N GLU A 124 -4.81 -5.36 13.28
CA GLU A 124 -6.23 -5.08 13.45
C GLU A 124 -6.48 -3.71 14.10
N ARG A 125 -5.73 -3.37 15.15
CA ARG A 125 -5.81 -2.02 15.76
C ARG A 125 -5.45 -0.92 14.78
N ALA A 126 -4.41 -1.13 13.97
CA ALA A 126 -4.01 -0.16 12.95
C ALA A 126 -5.07 0.01 11.84
N ILE A 127 -5.88 -1.02 11.56
CA ILE A 127 -7.04 -0.89 10.65
C ILE A 127 -8.11 -0.01 11.29
N ILE A 128 -8.46 -0.29 12.55
CA ILE A 128 -9.51 0.43 13.30
C ILE A 128 -9.13 1.90 13.46
N GLU A 129 -7.90 2.18 13.89
CA GLU A 129 -7.37 3.55 14.05
C GLU A 129 -7.43 4.36 12.73
N ASN A 130 -7.33 3.70 11.58
CA ASN A 130 -7.42 4.36 10.28
C ASN A 130 -8.87 4.60 9.80
N GLN A 131 -9.87 4.25 10.60
CA GLN A 131 -11.29 4.53 10.34
C GLN A 131 -11.84 5.68 11.20
N GLU A 132 -11.08 6.11 12.21
CA GLU A 132 -11.39 7.23 13.11
C GLU A 132 -10.92 8.57 12.52
#